data_AF-R0KUY4-F1
#
_entry.id   AF-R0KUY4-F1
#
_cell.length_a   1.000
_cell.length_b   1.000
_cell.length_c   1.000
_cell.angle_alpha   90.00
_cell.angle_beta   90.00
_cell.angle_gamma   90.00
#
_symmetry.space_group_name_H-M   'P 1'
#
loop_
_entity.id
_entity.type
_entity.pdbx_description
1 polymer ?
#
loop_
_entity_poly.entity_id
_entity_poly.type
_entity_poly.pdbx_seq_one_letter_code
_entity_poly.pdbx_strand_id
1 'polypeptide(L)'
;VLIWDDAREGKDEKLVLEFTFPKPVLAVRMRHDKLVVVLRSRIYVFSFPDNPSKLFEFDTRDNPKGICDLCPSLEKQLLVFPGHK
;
A
#
# COMPACT_ATOMS: atom_id res chain seq x y z
N VAL A 1 -9.66 -1.43 0.23
CA VAL A 1 -8.96 -0.16 0.54
C VAL A 1 -9.48 0.88 -0.44
N LEU A 2 -10.00 2.00 0.05
CA LEU A 2 -10.52 3.08 -0.77
C LEU A 2 -9.58 4.28 -0.63
N ILE A 3 -9.22 4.92 -1.74
CA ILE A 3 -8.41 6.15 -1.74
C ILE A 3 -9.31 7.28 -2.18
N TRP A 4 -9.40 8.29 -1.32
CA TRP A 4 -10.24 9.45 -1.51
C TRP A 4 -9.34 10.66 -1.73
N ASP A 5 -9.66 11.48 -2.71
CA ASP A 5 -9.00 12.75 -3.00
C ASP A 5 -9.92 13.88 -2.55
N ASP A 6 -9.65 14.41 -1.36
CA ASP A 6 -10.46 15.46 -0.74
C ASP A 6 -10.29 16.83 -1.40
N ALA A 7 -9.27 17.00 -2.27
CA ALA A 7 -9.05 18.23 -3.02
C ALA A 7 -9.98 18.35 -4.23
N ARG A 8 -10.64 17.27 -4.65
CA ARG A 8 -11.62 17.31 -5.75
C ARG A 8 -12.92 17.98 -5.32
N GLU A 9 -13.39 18.90 -6.14
CA GLU A 9 -14.69 19.55 -5.97
C GLU A 9 -15.82 18.62 -6.44
N GLY A 10 -16.82 18.38 -5.60
CA GLY A 10 -17.93 17.44 -5.88
C GLY A 10 -17.96 16.26 -4.91
N LYS A 11 -19.09 16.06 -4.21
CA LYS A 11 -19.23 15.00 -3.19
C LYS A 11 -19.07 13.58 -3.76
N ASP A 12 -19.45 13.39 -5.02
CA ASP A 12 -19.53 12.07 -5.64
C ASP A 12 -18.25 11.67 -6.40
N GLU A 13 -17.27 12.57 -6.53
CA GLU A 13 -16.03 12.35 -7.32
C GLU A 13 -14.77 12.18 -6.46
N LYS A 14 -14.94 12.17 -5.13
CA LYS A 14 -13.82 12.06 -4.19
C LYS A 14 -13.18 10.68 -4.17
N LEU A 15 -13.95 9.61 -4.41
CA LEU A 15 -13.38 8.26 -4.48
C LEU A 15 -12.61 8.11 -5.80
N VAL A 16 -11.28 8.02 -5.72
CA VAL A 16 -10.42 7.96 -6.90
C VAL A 16 -9.98 6.55 -7.24
N LEU A 17 -9.81 5.69 -6.23
CA LEU A 17 -9.31 4.32 -6.43
C LEU A 17 -9.92 3.37 -5.41
N GLU A 18 -10.19 2.15 -5.85
CA GLU A 18 -10.65 1.05 -5.02
C GLU A 18 -9.78 -0.20 -5.25
N PHE A 19 -9.31 -0.79 -4.15
CA PHE A 19 -8.53 -2.02 -4.17
C PHE A 19 -9.20 -3.08 -3.31
N THR A 20 -9.45 -4.24 -3.91
CA THR A 20 -9.97 -5.43 -3.23
C THR A 20 -8.85 -6.42 -2.98
N PHE A 21 -8.81 -6.98 -1.76
CA PHE A 21 -7.79 -7.94 -1.35
C PHE A 21 -8.43 -9.23 -0.84
N PRO A 22 -7.80 -10.39 -1.07
CA PRO A 22 -8.37 -11.69 -0.70
C PRO A 22 -8.34 -11.98 0.82
N LYS A 23 -7.62 -11.17 1.59
CA LYS A 23 -7.47 -11.30 3.04
C LYS A 23 -7.54 -9.91 3.70
N PRO A 24 -7.79 -9.83 5.03
CA PRO A 24 -7.80 -8.56 5.74
C PRO A 24 -6.50 -7.78 5.57
N VAL A 25 -6.65 -6.49 5.29
CA VAL A 25 -5.55 -5.53 5.26
C VAL A 25 -5.25 -5.10 6.69
N LEU A 26 -4.01 -5.29 7.12
CA LEU A 26 -3.54 -4.96 8.47
C LEU A 26 -2.91 -3.56 8.53
N ALA A 27 -2.26 -3.12 7.45
CA ALA A 27 -1.70 -1.78 7.35
C ALA A 27 -1.64 -1.31 5.90
N VAL A 28 -1.65 0.01 5.72
CA VAL A 28 -1.37 0.69 4.45
C VAL A 28 -0.26 1.69 4.70
N ARG A 29 0.75 1.70 3.84
CA ARG A 29 1.80 2.73 3.79
C ARG A 29 1.80 3.34 2.40
N MET A 30 2.14 4.61 2.30
CA MET A 30 2.05 5.33 1.06
C MET A 30 3.12 6.41 1.00
N ARG A 31 3.62 6.65 -0.21
CA ARG A 31 4.42 7.82 -0.58
C ARG A 31 3.94 8.29 -1.95
N HIS A 32 4.56 9.34 -2.49
CA HIS A 32 4.12 9.98 -3.73
C HIS A 32 3.93 9.01 -4.92
N ASP A 33 4.80 8.01 -5.08
CA ASP A 33 4.83 7.12 -6.26
C ASP A 33 4.53 5.64 -5.95
N LYS A 34 4.22 5.32 -4.68
CA LYS A 34 3.99 3.93 -4.23
C LYS A 34 2.88 3.85 -3.18
N LEU A 35 2.03 2.83 -3.34
CA LEU A 35 1.08 2.38 -2.34
C LEU A 35 1.47 0.98 -1.87
N VAL A 36 1.64 0.78 -0.58
CA VAL A 36 2.01 -0.49 0.04
C VAL A 36 0.86 -0.98 0.90
N VAL A 37 0.42 -2.22 0.66
CA VAL A 37 -0.66 -2.86 1.41
C VAL A 37 -0.13 -4.10 2.11
N VAL A 38 -0.34 -4.18 3.42
CA VAL A 38 0.18 -5.24 4.28
C VAL A 38 -0.96 -6.16 4.70
N LEU A 39 -0.82 -7.43 4.37
CA LEU A 39 -1.63 -8.54 4.88
C LEU A 39 -0.81 -9.31 5.92
N ARG A 40 -1.44 -10.27 6.60
CA ARG A 40 -0.80 -11.07 7.66
C ARG A 40 0.46 -11.83 7.22
N SER A 41 0.50 -12.32 5.99
CA SER A 41 1.62 -13.13 5.48
C SER A 41 2.14 -12.64 4.14
N ARG A 42 1.73 -11.45 3.69
CA ARG A 42 2.03 -10.94 2.36
C ARG A 42 1.98 -9.42 2.32
N ILE A 43 2.85 -8.82 1.50
CA ILE A 43 2.87 -7.38 1.25
C ILE A 43 2.77 -7.15 -0.26
N TYR A 44 1.89 -6.24 -0.67
CA TYR A 44 1.75 -5.80 -2.04
C TYR A 44 2.25 -4.36 -2.19
N VAL A 45 3.00 -4.10 -3.25
CA VAL A 45 3.45 -2.75 -3.63
C VAL A 45 2.85 -2.40 -4.97
N PHE A 46 2.17 -1.26 -5.07
CA PHE A 46 1.55 -0.74 -6.27
C PHE A 46 2.21 0.57 -6.70
N SER A 47 2.20 0.87 -8.00
CA SER A 47 2.42 2.23 -8.50
C SER A 47 1.30 3.15 -8.04
N PHE A 48 1.58 4.44 -7.91
CA PHE A 48 0.62 5.47 -7.50
C PHE A 48 1.07 6.83 -8.06
N PRO A 49 0.19 7.82 -8.29
CA PRO A 49 -1.28 7.75 -8.32
C PRO A 49 -1.84 7.22 -9.63
N ASP A 50 -1.15 7.45 -10.74
CA ASP A 50 -1.72 7.28 -12.07
C ASP A 50 -1.76 5.81 -12.47
N ASN A 51 -2.98 5.31 -12.70
CA ASN A 51 -3.28 3.93 -13.09
C ASN A 51 -2.50 2.88 -12.25
N PRO A 52 -2.81 2.75 -10.94
CA PRO A 52 -2.09 1.87 -10.03
C PRO A 52 -2.03 0.43 -10.53
N SER A 53 -0.81 -0.10 -10.63
CA SER A 53 -0.54 -1.48 -11.01
C SER A 53 0.36 -2.12 -9.96
N LYS A 54 0.19 -3.43 -9.74
CA LYS A 54 1.01 -4.17 -8.78
C LYS A 54 2.43 -4.28 -9.33
N LEU A 55 3.38 -3.71 -8.62
CA LEU A 55 4.80 -3.72 -8.95
C LEU A 55 5.52 -4.90 -8.29
N PHE A 56 5.27 -5.11 -6.99
CA PHE A 56 5.93 -6.16 -6.22
C PHE A 56 4.97 -6.86 -5.27
N GLU A 57 5.34 -8.08 -4.93
CA GLU A 57 4.65 -8.92 -3.96
C GLU A 57 5.71 -9.67 -3.15
N PHE A 58 5.62 -9.56 -1.83
CA PHE A 58 6.55 -10.20 -0.91
C PHE A 58 5.77 -11.10 0.04
N ASP A 59 6.21 -12.35 0.17
CA ASP A 59 5.78 -13.18 1.28
C ASP A 59 6.52 -12.74 2.56
N THR A 60 5.82 -12.83 3.69
CA THR A 60 6.36 -12.46 5.01
C THR A 60 6.13 -13.60 5.98
N ARG A 61 6.94 -13.66 7.04
CA ARG A 61 6.57 -14.46 8.22
C ARG A 61 5.29 -13.91 8.82
N ASP A 62 4.62 -14.68 9.69
CA ASP A 62 3.42 -14.22 10.40
C ASP A 62 3.61 -12.81 10.98
N ASN A 63 2.85 -11.87 10.43
CA ASN A 63 2.89 -10.45 10.74
C ASN A 63 1.50 -9.98 11.21
N PRO A 64 1.00 -10.47 12.36
CA PRO A 64 -0.36 -10.19 12.83
C PRO A 64 -0.60 -8.71 13.17
N LYS A 65 0.47 -7.94 13.33
CA LYS A 65 0.44 -6.50 13.62
C LYS A 65 0.58 -5.62 12.38
N GLY A 66 0.74 -6.21 11.19
CA GLY A 66 0.93 -5.44 9.95
C GLY A 66 2.16 -4.54 9.96
N ILE A 67 3.24 -4.94 10.66
CA ILE A 67 4.46 -4.15 10.79
C ILE A 67 5.12 -4.02 9.42
N CYS A 68 5.26 -2.77 8.97
CA CYS A 68 5.88 -2.40 7.72
C CYS A 68 6.20 -0.91 7.77
N ASP A 69 7.38 -0.52 7.29
CA ASP A 69 7.78 0.87 7.17
C ASP A 69 8.36 1.19 5.78
N LEU A 70 7.97 2.34 5.25
CA LEU A 70 8.29 2.79 3.90
C LEU A 70 9.06 4.10 3.97
N CYS A 71 10.23 4.15 3.34
CA CYS A 71 11.03 5.37 3.31
C CYS A 71 10.29 6.46 2.51
N PRO A 72 10.13 7.67 3.08
CA PRO A 72 9.46 8.78 2.40
C PRO A 72 10.31 9.38 1.26
N SER A 73 11.61 9.11 1.22
CA SER A 73 12.52 9.62 0.20
C SER A 73 12.21 9.02 -1.18
N LEU A 74 12.16 9.87 -2.21
CA LEU A 74 12.05 9.42 -3.60
C LEU A 74 13.39 8.87 -4.13
N GLU A 75 14.51 9.38 -3.63
CA GLU A 75 15.86 8.94 -4.00
C GLU A 75 16.17 7.54 -3.43
N LYS A 76 15.73 7.27 -2.20
CA LYS A 76 15.97 5.99 -1.50
C LYS A 76 14.68 5.20 -1.34
N GLN A 77 14.49 4.21 -2.20
CA GLN A 77 13.29 3.37 -2.20
C GLN A 77 13.43 2.18 -1.26
N LEU A 78 13.42 2.44 0.05
CA LEU A 78 13.57 1.40 1.07
C LEU A 78 12.20 1.00 1.64
N LEU A 79 12.00 -0.31 1.79
CA LEU A 79 10.83 -0.91 2.42
C LEU A 79 11.32 -1.93 3.45
N VAL A 80 10.90 -1.79 4.70
CA VAL A 80 11.32 -2.64 5.81
C VAL A 80 10.12 -3.38 6.39
N PHE A 81 10.24 -4.70 6.50
CA PHE A 81 9.20 -5.56 7.06
C PHE A 81 9.82 -6.84 7.65
N PRO A 82 9.10 -7.58 8.50
CA PRO A 82 9.56 -8.88 9.00
C PRO A 82 9.78 -9.89 7.86
N GLY A 83 11.05 -10.20 7.57
CA GLY A 83 11.43 -11.18 6.56
C GLY A 83 11.16 -12.63 6.95
N HIS A 84 11.19 -13.51 5.97
CA HIS A 84 11.21 -14.97 6.18
C HIS A 84 12.60 -15.37 6.72
N LYS A 85 12.63 -16.32 7.67
CA LYS A 85 13.88 -17.00 8.07
C LYS A 85 13.88 -18.40 7.49
#